data_AF-A0A382BTH3-F1
#
_entry.id   AF-A0A382BTH3-F1
#
_cell.length_a   1.000
_cell.length_b   1.000
_cell.length_c   1.000
_cell.angle_alpha   90.00
_cell.angle_beta   90.00
_cell.angle_gamma   90.00
#
_symmetry.space_group_name_H-M   'P 1'
#
loop_
_entity.id
_entity.type
_entity.pdbx_description
1 polymer ?
#
loop_
_entity_poly.entity_id
_entity_poly.type
_entity_poly.pdbx_seq_one_letter_code
_entity_poly.pdbx_strand_id
1 'polypeptide(L)'
;YLGIRGNLRGLNLIGLKRKNVGTKKINKINKVFKKIFWKSHSLEKNIKNLNQEEKSILEVAEILDFISLNLKRGICRYVND
;
A
#
# COMPACT_ATOMS: atom_id res chain seq x y z
N TYR A 1 25.71 2.91 13.68
CA TYR A 1 24.94 3.92 12.93
C TYR A 1 23.45 3.66 13.16
N LEU A 2 22.80 4.39 14.07
CA LEU A 2 21.35 4.32 14.22
C LEU A 2 20.75 5.29 13.19
N GLY A 3 20.40 4.80 12.00
CA GLY A 3 19.65 5.58 11.04
C GLY A 3 18.25 5.89 11.60
N ILE A 4 17.75 7.10 11.38
CA ILE A 4 16.35 7.44 11.64
C ILE A 4 15.49 6.46 10.82
N ARG A 5 14.79 5.54 11.50
CA ARG A 5 13.92 4.58 10.82
C ARG A 5 12.69 5.32 10.33
N GLY A 6 12.54 5.42 9.01
CA GLY A 6 11.34 5.99 8.39
C GLY A 6 10.17 5.02 8.49
N ASN A 7 9.05 5.48 9.05
CA ASN A 7 7.78 4.75 9.01
C ASN A 7 6.99 5.13 7.76
N LEU A 8 6.23 4.18 7.20
CA LEU A 8 5.26 4.48 6.16
C LEU A 8 4.06 5.19 6.81
N ARG A 9 3.81 6.45 6.42
CA ARG A 9 2.71 7.26 6.97
C ARG A 9 1.41 7.18 6.16
N GLY A 10 1.48 6.81 4.88
CA GLY A 10 0.29 6.70 4.03
C GLY A 10 0.61 6.79 2.54
N LEU A 11 -0.45 6.89 1.74
CA LEU A 11 -0.34 7.08 0.29
C LEU A 11 0.09 8.50 -0.08
N ASN A 12 0.85 8.62 -1.17
CA ASN A 12 1.17 9.90 -1.78
C ASN A 12 -0.03 10.45 -2.58
N LEU A 13 -1.03 10.98 -1.87
CA LEU A 13 -2.24 11.54 -2.49
C LEU A 13 -1.95 12.70 -3.43
N ILE A 14 -0.93 13.52 -3.13
CA ILE A 14 -0.50 14.63 -3.99
C ILE A 14 0.04 14.09 -5.32
N GLY A 15 0.87 13.05 -5.26
CA GLY A 15 1.39 12.36 -6.46
C GLY A 15 0.28 11.77 -7.32
N LEU A 16 -0.72 11.14 -6.70
CA LEU A 16 -1.89 10.62 -7.42
C LEU A 16 -2.71 11.73 -8.09
N LYS A 17 -2.90 12.87 -7.42
CA LYS A 17 -3.56 14.04 -8.01
C LYS A 17 -2.77 14.60 -9.20
N ARG A 18 -1.43 14.70 -9.10
CA ARG A 18 -0.56 15.13 -10.22
C ARG A 18 -0.62 14.19 -11.42
N LYS A 19 -0.86 12.88 -11.19
CA LYS A 19 -1.13 11.88 -12.23
C LYS A 19 -2.56 11.93 -12.78
N ASN A 20 -3.38 12.92 -12.41
CA ASN A 20 -4.80 13.03 -12.78
C ASN A 20 -5.66 11.80 -12.39
N VAL A 21 -5.29 11.09 -11.32
CA VAL A 21 -6.12 10.00 -10.79
C VAL A 21 -7.39 10.59 -10.16
N GLY A 22 -8.56 10.20 -10.67
CA GLY A 22 -9.83 10.71 -10.18
C GLY A 22 -10.07 10.40 -8.70
N THR A 23 -10.71 11.32 -7.97
CA THR A 23 -10.94 11.23 -6.51
C THR A 23 -11.61 9.93 -6.07
N LYS A 24 -12.59 9.42 -6.85
CA LYS A 24 -13.24 8.13 -6.56
C LYS A 24 -12.24 6.97 -6.60
N LYS A 25 -11.32 6.98 -7.57
CA LYS A 25 -10.26 5.98 -7.72
C LYS A 25 -9.22 6.11 -6.61
N ILE A 26 -8.81 7.33 -6.26
CA ILE A 26 -7.93 7.60 -5.10
C ILE A 26 -8.54 7.02 -3.81
N ASN A 27 -9.84 7.22 -3.57
CA ASN A 27 -10.52 6.66 -2.40
C ASN A 27 -10.52 5.13 -2.40
N LYS A 28 -10.71 4.50 -3.58
CA LYS A 28 -10.64 3.03 -3.71
C LYS A 28 -9.22 2.55 -3.39
N ILE A 29 -8.18 3.16 -3.97
CA ILE A 29 -6.77 2.84 -3.69
C ILE A 29 -6.45 2.99 -2.20
N ASN A 30 -6.92 4.05 -1.54
CA ASN A 30 -6.69 4.28 -0.12
C ASN A 30 -7.34 3.21 0.78
N LYS A 31 -8.56 2.76 0.43
CA LYS A 31 -9.20 1.65 1.15
C LYS A 31 -8.39 0.36 1.01
N VAL A 32 -7.93 0.04 -0.20
CA VAL A 32 -7.12 -1.16 -0.44
C VAL A 32 -5.77 -1.09 0.26
N PHE A 33 -5.10 0.07 0.21
CA PHE A 33 -3.85 0.32 0.94
C PHE A 33 -4.01 0.04 2.45
N LYS A 34 -5.07 0.55 3.07
CA LYS A 34 -5.35 0.28 4.50
C LYS A 34 -5.62 -1.20 4.77
N LYS A 35 -6.25 -1.93 3.84
CA LYS A 35 -6.43 -3.39 3.95
C LYS A 35 -5.10 -4.14 3.89
N ILE A 36 -4.21 -3.78 2.96
CA ILE A 36 -2.88 -4.40 2.82
C ILE A 36 -2.09 -4.26 4.13
N PHE A 37 -2.04 -3.05 4.69
CA PHE A 37 -1.27 -2.74 5.89
C PHE A 37 -2.07 -2.85 7.19
N TRP A 38 -3.19 -3.58 7.17
CA TRP A 38 -4.03 -3.76 8.35
C TRP A 38 -3.31 -4.57 9.43
N LYS A 39 -3.22 -4.02 10.64
CA LYS A 39 -2.37 -4.57 11.71
C LYS A 39 -2.86 -5.89 12.32
N SER A 40 -4.14 -6.28 12.14
CA SER A 40 -4.68 -7.50 12.76
C SER A 40 -4.18 -8.80 12.13
N HIS A 41 -3.55 -8.75 10.96
CA HIS A 41 -3.08 -9.93 10.22
C HIS A 41 -1.71 -9.68 9.58
N SER A 42 -1.05 -10.77 9.15
CA SER A 42 0.19 -10.65 8.38
C SER A 42 -0.06 -10.01 7.02
N LEU A 43 0.96 -9.33 6.49
CA LEU A 43 0.91 -8.70 5.16
C LEU A 43 0.47 -9.69 4.08
N GLU A 44 1.04 -10.90 4.09
CA GLU A 44 0.70 -11.96 3.14
C GLU A 44 -0.77 -12.37 3.22
N LYS A 45 -1.32 -12.48 4.44
CA LYS A 45 -2.74 -12.82 4.63
C LYS A 45 -3.64 -11.69 4.13
N ASN A 46 -3.28 -10.43 4.41
CA ASN A 46 -4.02 -9.28 3.91
C ASN A 46 -4.04 -9.23 2.37
N ILE A 47 -2.89 -9.46 1.72
CA ILE A 47 -2.77 -9.49 0.26
C ILE A 47 -3.59 -10.64 -0.34
N LYS A 48 -3.56 -11.83 0.28
CA LYS A 48 -4.37 -12.98 -0.15
C LYS A 48 -5.87 -12.69 -0.05
N ASN A 49 -6.30 -11.93 0.97
CA ASN A 49 -7.69 -11.56 1.19
C ASN A 49 -8.22 -10.46 0.27
N LEU A 50 -7.38 -9.81 -0.55
CA LEU A 50 -7.84 -8.86 -1.55
C LEU A 50 -8.62 -9.58 -2.66
N ASN A 51 -9.71 -8.98 -3.11
CA ASN A 51 -10.51 -9.51 -4.20
C ASN A 51 -9.89 -9.17 -5.57
N GLN A 52 -10.37 -9.83 -6.64
CA GLN A 52 -9.81 -9.66 -7.98
C GLN A 52 -9.97 -8.23 -8.51
N GLU A 53 -11.07 -7.56 -8.17
CA GLU A 53 -11.32 -6.15 -8.54
C GLU A 53 -10.37 -5.16 -7.87
N GLU A 54 -9.94 -5.44 -6.64
CA GLU A 54 -8.95 -4.62 -5.95
C GLU A 54 -7.58 -4.82 -6.57
N LYS A 55 -7.23 -6.07 -6.90
CA LYS A 55 -5.95 -6.43 -7.55
C LYS A 55 -5.84 -5.92 -8.99
N SER A 56 -6.95 -5.73 -9.70
CA SER A 56 -6.94 -5.22 -11.08
C SER A 56 -6.74 -3.70 -11.18
N ILE A 57 -6.77 -2.97 -10.07
CA ILE A 57 -6.43 -1.55 -10.05
C ILE A 57 -4.92 -1.43 -10.27
N LEU A 58 -4.52 -0.75 -11.34
CA LEU A 58 -3.11 -0.56 -11.72
C LEU A 58 -2.23 -0.15 -10.53
N GLU A 59 -2.64 0.87 -9.79
CA GLU A 59 -1.88 1.41 -8.64
C GLU A 59 -1.80 0.41 -7.48
N VAL A 60 -2.78 -0.48 -7.34
CA VAL A 60 -2.74 -1.56 -6.34
C VAL A 60 -1.80 -2.67 -6.81
N ALA A 61 -1.86 -3.07 -8.07
CA ALA A 61 -0.94 -4.05 -8.65
C ALA A 61 0.52 -3.61 -8.48
N GLU A 62 0.83 -2.34 -8.78
CA GLU A 62 2.16 -1.76 -8.54
C GLU A 62 2.62 -1.87 -7.08
N ILE A 63 1.71 -1.66 -6.11
CA ILE A 63 2.01 -1.84 -4.68
C ILE A 63 2.33 -3.31 -4.38
N LEU A 64 1.53 -4.24 -4.90
CA LEU A 64 1.73 -5.68 -4.66
C LEU A 64 3.03 -6.18 -5.28
N ASP A 65 3.36 -5.75 -6.48
CA ASP A 65 4.60 -6.09 -7.16
C ASP A 65 5.80 -5.54 -6.39
N PHE A 66 5.73 -4.27 -5.94
CA PHE A 66 6.77 -3.68 -5.10
C PHE A 66 7.00 -4.49 -3.82
N ILE A 67 5.92 -4.88 -3.14
CA ILE A 67 6.00 -5.70 -1.93
C ILE A 67 6.68 -7.03 -2.26
N SER A 68 6.20 -7.73 -3.29
CA SER A 68 6.71 -9.04 -3.72
C SER A 68 8.22 -9.01 -4.01
N LEU A 69 8.68 -8.00 -4.75
CA LEU A 69 10.09 -7.82 -5.10
C LEU A 69 10.98 -7.54 -3.88
N ASN A 70 10.42 -6.96 -2.82
CA ASN A 70 11.19 -6.51 -1.64
C ASN A 70 10.98 -7.38 -0.40
N LEU A 71 10.22 -8.47 -0.48
CA LEU A 71 9.95 -9.37 0.67
C LEU A 71 11.24 -9.83 1.38
N LYS A 72 12.32 -10.10 0.63
CA LYS A 72 13.62 -10.53 1.21
C LYS A 72 14.31 -9.47 2.06
N ARG A 73 14.12 -8.18 1.76
CA ARG A 73 14.72 -7.05 2.50
C ARG A 73 13.84 -6.55 3.65
N GLY A 74 12.56 -6.92 3.64
CA GLY A 74 11.55 -6.34 4.50
C GLY A 74 11.11 -4.96 4.02
N ILE A 75 9.91 -4.55 4.45
CA ILE A 75 9.31 -3.26 4.13
C ILE A 75 9.11 -2.43 5.40
N CYS A 76 9.06 -1.10 5.24
CA CYS A 76 8.82 -0.19 6.35
C CYS A 76 7.47 -0.46 7.04
N ARG A 77 7.43 -0.29 8.37
CA ARG A 77 6.20 -0.45 9.14
C ARG A 77 5.23 0.68 8.84
N TYR A 78 3.97 0.33 8.60
CA TYR A 78 2.90 1.32 8.51
C TYR A 78 2.50 1.83 9.91
N VAL A 79 2.57 3.14 10.09
CA VAL A 79 2.10 3.84 11.29
C VAL A 79 1.02 4.82 10.85
N ASN A 80 -0.18 4.59 11.36
CA ASN A 80 -1.32 5.47 11.20
C ASN A 80 -1.42 6.29 12.48
N ASP A 81 -0.65 7.39 12.53
CA ASP A 81 -0.80 8.42 13.56
C ASP A 81 -2.14 9.15 13.40
#